data_AF-A0A437GVB9-F1
#
_entry.id   AF-A0A437GVB9-F1
#
_cell.length_a   1.000
_cell.length_b   1.000
_cell.length_c   1.000
_cell.angle_alpha   90.00
_cell.angle_beta   90.00
_cell.angle_gamma   90.00
#
_symmetry.space_group_name_H-M   'P 1'
#
loop_
_entity.id
_entity.type
_entity.pdbx_description
1 polymer ?
#
loop_
_entity_poly.entity_id
_entity_poly.type
_entity_poly.pdbx_seq_one_letter_code
_entity_poly.pdbx_strand_id
1 'polypeptide(L)'
;MKNRVLIAPLLAFAMMTTPAMTAHAESWDGVNFGDDAGDFANDGECDDLRFTGEGMTETPLLPDDIFRDASDCHTAYLSGTVTLAPMFIRLSGEAEIVWGDDSGDFARDGECDDLRFEGPGLTETPLLTDDIGHDATDCRMAYKKGEISWRMGAIAPLLTAANYA
;
A
#
# COMPACT_ATOMS: atom_id res chain seq x y z
N MET A 1 9.21 20.69 73.93
CA MET A 1 8.85 19.73 72.86
C MET A 1 7.92 20.42 71.88
N LYS A 2 8.37 20.70 70.65
CA LYS A 2 7.51 20.81 69.46
C LYS A 2 8.38 20.93 68.20
N ASN A 3 8.01 20.10 67.23
CA ASN A 3 8.83 19.51 66.18
C ASN A 3 9.30 20.50 65.09
N ARG A 4 10.52 20.27 64.60
CA ARG A 4 10.98 20.73 63.30
C ARG A 4 10.41 19.81 62.22
N VAL A 5 9.60 20.35 61.33
CA VAL A 5 9.14 19.64 60.13
C VAL A 5 10.17 19.86 59.03
N LEU A 6 10.81 18.77 58.59
CA LEU A 6 11.72 18.74 57.43
C LEU A 6 10.88 18.51 56.17
N ILE A 7 10.95 19.45 55.22
CA ILE A 7 10.27 19.35 53.93
C ILE A 7 11.27 18.79 52.92
N ALA A 8 11.01 17.60 52.39
CA ALA A 8 11.78 17.00 51.31
C ALA A 8 11.33 17.58 49.94
N PRO A 9 12.24 17.81 48.98
CA PRO A 9 11.86 18.35 47.68
C PRO A 9 11.29 17.22 46.81
N LEU A 10 10.05 17.39 46.36
CA LEU A 10 9.50 16.57 45.28
C LEU A 10 10.24 16.90 43.98
N LEU A 11 11.00 15.94 43.44
CA LEU A 11 11.42 15.98 42.04
C LEU A 11 10.19 15.73 41.16
N ALA A 12 9.77 16.77 40.42
CA ALA A 12 8.80 16.64 39.36
C ALA A 12 9.48 16.06 38.12
N PHE A 13 9.18 14.81 37.77
CA PHE A 13 9.53 14.23 36.48
C PHE A 13 8.60 14.82 35.42
N ALA A 14 9.12 15.72 34.58
CA ALA A 14 8.40 16.24 33.43
C ALA A 14 8.33 15.15 32.36
N MET A 15 7.15 14.55 32.17
CA MET A 15 6.88 13.67 31.03
C MET A 15 6.86 14.52 29.75
N MET A 16 7.93 14.45 28.96
CA MET A 16 7.93 15.00 27.61
C MET A 16 7.05 14.10 26.74
N THR A 17 5.84 14.55 26.44
CA THR A 17 4.96 13.92 25.45
C THR A 17 5.55 14.21 24.07
N THR A 18 6.15 13.20 23.42
CA THR A 18 6.50 13.29 22.00
C THR A 18 5.20 13.34 21.19
N PRO A 19 5.02 14.31 20.27
CA PRO A 19 3.88 14.30 19.39
C PRO A 19 3.96 13.08 18.47
N ALA A 20 2.89 12.30 18.40
CA ALA A 20 2.74 11.27 17.38
C ALA A 20 2.61 11.97 16.02
N MET A 21 3.63 11.84 15.17
CA MET A 21 3.55 12.22 13.77
C MET A 21 2.45 11.37 13.14
N THR A 22 1.40 12.01 12.66
CA THR A 22 0.33 11.35 11.92
C THR A 22 0.90 11.06 10.53
N ALA A 23 1.20 9.78 10.24
CA ALA A 23 1.56 9.36 8.89
C ALA A 23 0.35 9.64 7.98
N HIS A 24 0.49 10.66 7.14
CA HIS A 24 -0.53 10.99 6.15
C HIS A 24 -0.14 10.26 4.87
N ALA A 25 -1.00 9.33 4.44
CA ALA A 25 -0.83 8.66 3.17
C ALA A 25 -0.77 9.73 2.04
N GLU A 26 0.36 9.81 1.34
CA GLU A 26 0.51 10.76 0.23
C GLU A 26 -0.33 10.27 -0.95
N SER A 27 -1.15 11.15 -1.53
CA SER A 27 -1.88 10.82 -2.75
C SER A 27 -1.74 11.91 -3.81
N TRP A 28 -1.38 11.50 -5.02
CA TRP A 28 -1.25 12.37 -6.19
C TRP A 28 -1.84 11.66 -7.41
N ASP A 29 -2.65 12.38 -8.18
CA ASP A 29 -3.40 11.84 -9.33
C ASP A 29 -4.20 10.55 -9.04
N GLY A 30 -4.72 10.43 -7.82
CA GLY A 30 -5.48 9.24 -7.38
C GLY A 30 -4.60 8.03 -7.03
N VAL A 31 -3.28 8.13 -7.18
CA VAL A 31 -2.34 7.11 -6.67
C VAL A 31 -2.12 7.37 -5.18
N ASN A 32 -2.36 6.37 -4.34
CA ASN A 32 -1.97 6.39 -2.93
C ASN A 32 -0.56 5.79 -2.80
N PHE A 33 0.43 6.60 -2.45
CA PHE A 33 1.83 6.15 -2.30
C PHE A 33 2.07 5.44 -0.97
N GLY A 34 1.30 5.75 0.07
CA GLY A 34 1.46 5.13 1.40
C GLY A 34 2.29 5.96 2.37
N ASP A 35 3.12 5.30 3.17
CA ASP A 35 4.06 5.89 4.12
C ASP A 35 5.51 5.47 3.83
N ASP A 36 6.45 5.94 4.65
CA ASP A 36 7.88 5.59 4.56
C ASP A 36 8.28 4.62 5.70
N ALA A 37 7.56 3.50 5.83
CA ALA A 37 7.79 2.54 6.90
C ALA A 37 8.37 1.23 6.35
N GLY A 38 9.62 0.93 6.65
CA GLY A 38 10.24 -0.33 6.23
C GLY A 38 11.75 -0.23 6.31
N ASP A 39 12.42 -1.34 6.00
CA ASP A 39 13.88 -1.39 5.94
C ASP A 39 14.43 -0.73 4.65
N PHE A 40 13.60 -0.65 3.60
CA PHE A 40 13.93 -0.11 2.27
C PHE A 40 13.25 1.24 1.99
N ALA A 41 12.62 1.86 3.00
CA ALA A 41 12.02 3.18 2.82
C ALA A 41 13.09 4.28 2.82
N ASN A 42 12.96 5.30 1.96
CA ASN A 42 13.87 6.45 1.88
C ASN A 42 15.34 6.08 1.59
N ASP A 43 15.58 5.07 0.76
CA ASP A 43 16.93 4.67 0.37
C ASP A 43 17.38 5.23 -1.01
N GLY A 44 16.48 5.94 -1.69
CA GLY A 44 16.72 6.63 -2.95
C GLY A 44 16.27 5.85 -4.19
N GLU A 45 15.67 4.68 -4.02
CA GLU A 45 15.05 3.85 -5.06
C GLU A 45 13.58 3.62 -4.72
N CYS A 46 12.74 3.26 -5.70
CA CYS A 46 11.35 2.87 -5.41
C CYS A 46 11.27 1.36 -5.18
N ASP A 47 10.90 0.95 -3.96
CA ASP A 47 10.82 -0.46 -3.57
C ASP A 47 9.38 -1.02 -3.60
N ASP A 48 8.42 -0.18 -3.98
CA ASP A 48 7.02 -0.56 -4.04
C ASP A 48 6.67 -1.30 -5.34
N LEU A 49 6.39 -2.60 -5.21
CA LEU A 49 6.09 -3.50 -6.34
C LEU A 49 4.92 -3.08 -7.23
N ARG A 50 4.07 -2.15 -6.75
CA ARG A 50 2.96 -1.61 -7.54
C ARG A 50 3.45 -0.77 -8.72
N PHE A 51 4.70 -0.34 -8.69
CA PHE A 51 5.34 0.46 -9.72
C PHE A 51 6.30 -0.37 -10.59
N THR A 52 6.66 0.20 -11.74
CA THR A 52 7.64 -0.35 -12.68
C THR A 52 8.33 0.78 -13.42
N GLY A 53 9.62 0.62 -13.72
CA GLY A 53 10.41 1.59 -14.48
C GLY A 53 11.87 1.64 -14.04
N GLU A 54 12.61 2.63 -14.56
CA GLU A 54 14.04 2.84 -14.29
C GLU A 54 14.32 3.34 -12.87
N GLY A 55 13.33 3.90 -12.18
CA GLY A 55 13.48 4.38 -10.80
C GLY A 55 13.20 3.32 -9.72
N MET A 56 12.99 2.06 -10.11
CA MET A 56 12.80 0.96 -9.17
C MET A 56 14.13 0.49 -8.58
N THR A 57 14.08 -0.08 -7.38
CA THR A 57 15.16 -0.89 -6.81
C THR A 57 15.66 -1.96 -7.79
N GLU A 58 16.97 -2.25 -7.78
CA GLU A 58 17.54 -3.39 -8.51
C GLU A 58 17.45 -4.70 -7.72
N THR A 59 16.99 -4.65 -6.46
CA THR A 59 16.84 -5.80 -5.59
C THR A 59 15.46 -6.47 -5.75
N PRO A 60 15.27 -7.71 -5.25
CA PRO A 60 13.97 -8.36 -5.33
C PRO A 60 12.89 -7.58 -4.57
N LEU A 61 11.81 -7.21 -5.27
CA LEU A 61 10.64 -6.57 -4.69
C LEU A 61 9.91 -7.49 -3.71
N LEU A 62 9.49 -6.96 -2.56
CA LEU A 62 8.83 -7.73 -1.51
C LEU A 62 7.37 -7.31 -1.32
N PRO A 63 6.43 -8.25 -1.07
CA PRO A 63 5.04 -7.91 -0.73
C PRO A 63 4.89 -7.00 0.50
N ASP A 64 5.87 -7.01 1.40
CA ASP A 64 5.85 -6.18 2.61
C ASP A 64 6.15 -4.70 2.31
N ASP A 65 6.75 -4.39 1.16
CA ASP A 65 7.12 -3.03 0.75
C ASP A 65 6.00 -2.29 0.01
N ILE A 66 4.85 -2.95 -0.21
CA ILE A 66 3.65 -2.29 -0.75
C ILE A 66 3.21 -1.17 0.22
N PHE A 67 3.11 0.06 -0.29
CA PHE A 67 2.79 1.29 0.43
C PHE A 67 3.83 1.75 1.45
N ARG A 68 5.08 1.27 1.36
CA ARG A 68 6.12 1.50 2.38
C ARG A 68 7.24 2.43 2.02
N ASP A 69 7.34 2.80 0.75
CA ASP A 69 8.39 3.65 0.26
C ASP A 69 7.81 4.85 -0.51
N ALA A 70 6.94 5.59 0.18
CA ALA A 70 6.11 6.61 -0.45
C ALA A 70 6.94 7.76 -1.04
N SER A 71 7.94 8.26 -0.32
CA SER A 71 8.73 9.43 -0.72
C SER A 71 9.54 9.18 -1.99
N ASP A 72 10.21 8.03 -2.09
CA ASP A 72 11.04 7.71 -3.25
C ASP A 72 10.17 7.31 -4.44
N CYS A 73 9.16 6.45 -4.25
CA CYS A 73 8.21 6.12 -5.31
C CYS A 73 7.43 7.33 -5.83
N HIS A 74 7.02 8.26 -4.97
CA HIS A 74 6.37 9.50 -5.39
C HIS A 74 7.31 10.40 -6.19
N THR A 75 8.56 10.56 -5.74
CA THR A 75 9.59 11.33 -6.45
C THR A 75 9.88 10.72 -7.82
N ALA A 76 10.07 9.41 -7.88
CA ALA A 76 10.29 8.67 -9.11
C ALA A 76 9.09 8.80 -10.07
N TYR A 77 7.86 8.71 -9.55
CA TYR A 77 6.64 8.85 -10.35
C TYR A 77 6.50 10.26 -10.95
N LEU A 78 6.75 11.32 -10.18
CA LEU A 78 6.73 12.69 -10.68
C LEU A 78 7.84 12.98 -11.69
N SER A 79 8.98 12.31 -11.57
CA SER A 79 10.08 12.41 -12.52
C SER A 79 9.84 11.60 -13.81
N GLY A 80 8.83 10.71 -13.80
CA GLY A 80 8.49 9.83 -14.91
C GLY A 80 9.43 8.62 -15.06
N THR A 81 10.26 8.33 -14.06
CA THR A 81 11.15 7.15 -14.06
C THR A 81 10.44 5.88 -13.63
N VAL A 82 9.30 5.99 -12.92
CA VAL A 82 8.39 4.86 -12.66
C VAL A 82 6.95 5.19 -13.06
N THR A 83 6.17 4.15 -13.32
CA THR A 83 4.73 4.19 -13.58
C THR A 83 4.04 3.06 -12.84
N LEU A 84 2.71 3.11 -12.67
CA LEU A 84 1.98 1.95 -12.12
C LEU A 84 2.11 0.75 -13.07
N ALA A 85 2.48 -0.40 -12.51
CA ALA A 85 2.52 -1.64 -13.25
C ALA A 85 1.09 -1.99 -13.76
N PRO A 86 0.94 -2.52 -14.99
CA PRO A 86 -0.38 -2.75 -15.59
C PRO A 86 -1.36 -3.55 -14.73
N MET A 87 -0.84 -4.53 -13.98
CA MET A 87 -1.65 -5.35 -13.09
C MET A 87 -2.14 -4.61 -11.84
N PHE A 88 -1.56 -3.45 -11.51
CA PHE A 88 -2.00 -2.61 -10.39
C PHE A 88 -2.92 -1.46 -10.83
N ILE A 89 -3.29 -1.42 -12.11
CA ILE A 89 -4.21 -0.43 -12.65
C ILE A 89 -5.67 -0.88 -12.41
N ARG A 90 -6.45 0.03 -11.84
CA ARG A 90 -7.91 -0.02 -11.76
C ARG A 90 -8.48 1.09 -12.67
N LEU A 91 -9.08 0.70 -13.80
CA LEU A 91 -9.61 1.63 -14.78
C LEU A 91 -10.95 2.21 -14.29
N SER A 92 -11.27 3.45 -14.68
CA SER A 92 -12.60 4.01 -14.45
C SER A 92 -13.61 3.49 -15.51
N GLY A 93 -14.78 3.01 -15.09
CA GLY A 93 -15.87 2.57 -16.00
C GLY A 93 -16.37 1.14 -15.75
N GLU A 94 -16.99 0.49 -16.75
CA GLU A 94 -17.60 -0.86 -16.63
C GLU A 94 -16.59 -2.01 -16.39
N ALA A 95 -15.29 -1.77 -16.58
CA ALA A 95 -14.23 -2.69 -16.20
C ALA A 95 -13.31 -1.99 -15.20
N GLU A 96 -13.52 -2.29 -13.92
CA GLU A 96 -12.80 -1.62 -12.85
C GLU A 96 -11.40 -2.22 -12.66
N ILE A 97 -11.27 -3.54 -12.63
CA ILE A 97 -10.02 -4.23 -12.29
C ILE A 97 -9.53 -5.05 -13.49
N VAL A 98 -8.22 -5.00 -13.76
CA VAL A 98 -7.54 -5.92 -14.68
C VAL A 98 -7.38 -7.27 -13.98
N TRP A 99 -8.30 -8.21 -14.21
CA TRP A 99 -8.32 -9.47 -13.45
C TRP A 99 -7.13 -10.38 -13.74
N GLY A 100 -6.67 -10.44 -14.99
CA GLY A 100 -5.63 -11.37 -15.43
C GLY A 100 -6.20 -12.70 -15.92
N ASP A 101 -5.53 -13.81 -15.62
CA ASP A 101 -5.87 -15.17 -16.05
C ASP A 101 -5.99 -16.16 -14.87
N ASP A 102 -6.15 -17.45 -15.18
CA ASP A 102 -6.22 -18.55 -14.19
C ASP A 102 -5.04 -19.52 -14.44
N SER A 103 -3.81 -19.07 -14.21
CA SER A 103 -2.60 -19.88 -14.41
C SER A 103 -1.79 -20.00 -13.11
N GLY A 104 -0.91 -20.99 -13.02
CA GLY A 104 -0.19 -21.28 -11.79
C GLY A 104 -0.84 -22.38 -10.94
N ASP A 105 -0.17 -22.72 -9.84
CA ASP A 105 -0.54 -23.86 -8.99
C ASP A 105 -1.73 -23.56 -8.06
N PHE A 106 -1.97 -22.28 -7.77
CA PHE A 106 -3.03 -21.79 -6.87
C PHE A 106 -4.23 -21.21 -7.61
N ALA A 107 -4.23 -21.23 -8.95
CA ALA A 107 -5.38 -20.76 -9.72
C ALA A 107 -6.58 -21.71 -9.58
N ARG A 108 -7.78 -21.15 -9.37
CA ARG A 108 -9.05 -21.89 -9.31
C ARG A 108 -9.11 -22.95 -8.20
N ASP A 109 -8.48 -22.70 -7.08
CA ASP A 109 -8.50 -23.62 -5.94
C ASP A 109 -9.63 -23.33 -4.93
N GLY A 110 -10.38 -22.24 -5.15
CA GLY A 110 -11.53 -21.81 -4.36
C GLY A 110 -11.24 -20.63 -3.43
N GLU A 111 -9.99 -20.16 -3.38
CA GLU A 111 -9.54 -19.00 -2.60
C GLU A 111 -8.96 -17.94 -3.55
N CYS A 112 -8.78 -16.69 -3.09
CA CYS A 112 -8.08 -15.68 -3.89
C CYS A 112 -6.61 -15.59 -3.45
N ASP A 113 -5.68 -15.89 -4.37
CA ASP A 113 -4.23 -15.90 -4.09
C ASP A 113 -3.51 -14.63 -4.58
N ASP A 114 -4.29 -13.61 -4.94
CA ASP A 114 -3.78 -12.40 -5.55
C ASP A 114 -3.53 -11.28 -4.52
N LEU A 115 -2.25 -10.95 -4.33
CA LEU A 115 -1.82 -9.93 -3.36
C LEU A 115 -2.35 -8.52 -3.62
N ARG A 116 -2.92 -8.25 -4.80
CA ARG A 116 -3.54 -6.95 -5.11
C ARG A 116 -4.80 -6.70 -4.29
N PHE A 117 -5.37 -7.76 -3.70
CA PHE A 117 -6.57 -7.71 -2.88
C PHE A 117 -6.25 -7.88 -1.40
N GLU A 118 -7.23 -7.49 -0.58
CA GLU A 118 -7.25 -7.66 0.87
C GLU A 118 -8.65 -8.10 1.31
N GLY A 119 -8.75 -8.83 2.43
CA GLY A 119 -10.03 -9.22 3.02
C GLY A 119 -10.15 -10.73 3.24
N PRO A 120 -11.25 -11.16 3.90
CA PRO A 120 -11.46 -12.55 4.30
C PRO A 120 -11.65 -13.57 3.17
N GLY A 121 -11.80 -13.15 1.91
CA GLY A 121 -11.86 -14.06 0.76
C GLY A 121 -10.51 -14.39 0.12
N LEU A 122 -9.40 -13.95 0.72
CA LEU A 122 -8.05 -14.37 0.34
C LEU A 122 -7.70 -15.74 0.91
N THR A 123 -6.71 -16.39 0.31
CA THR A 123 -5.99 -17.53 0.89
C THR A 123 -5.47 -17.22 2.30
N GLU A 124 -5.42 -18.24 3.16
CA GLU A 124 -4.76 -18.15 4.48
C GLU A 124 -3.23 -18.37 4.39
N THR A 125 -2.73 -18.75 3.21
CA THR A 125 -1.30 -18.97 2.98
C THR A 125 -0.58 -17.66 2.60
N PRO A 126 0.75 -17.61 2.66
CA PRO A 126 1.49 -16.42 2.22
C PRO A 126 1.23 -16.11 0.75
N LEU A 127 0.75 -14.89 0.48
CA LEU A 127 0.57 -14.40 -0.88
C LEU A 127 1.92 -14.24 -1.59
N LEU A 128 1.99 -14.63 -2.86
CA LEU A 128 3.21 -14.58 -3.66
C LEU A 128 3.11 -13.52 -4.76
N THR A 129 4.24 -12.89 -5.10
CA THR A 129 4.31 -11.95 -6.23
C THR A 129 3.99 -12.64 -7.56
N ASP A 130 4.33 -13.92 -7.68
CA ASP A 130 4.11 -14.70 -8.89
C ASP A 130 2.63 -15.03 -9.13
N ASP A 131 1.75 -14.83 -8.13
CA ASP A 131 0.30 -15.07 -8.25
C ASP A 131 -0.48 -13.81 -8.63
N ILE A 132 0.20 -12.66 -8.80
CA ILE A 132 -0.44 -11.39 -9.21
C ILE A 132 -1.20 -11.57 -10.53
N GLY A 133 -2.54 -11.55 -10.44
CA GLY A 133 -3.45 -11.70 -11.57
C GLY A 133 -3.43 -13.05 -12.26
N HIS A 134 -3.04 -14.07 -11.52
CA HIS A 134 -3.01 -15.44 -12.00
C HIS A 134 -4.12 -16.31 -11.39
N ASP A 135 -4.91 -15.76 -10.48
CA ASP A 135 -6.11 -16.37 -9.93
C ASP A 135 -7.37 -15.50 -10.16
N ALA A 136 -7.62 -15.15 -11.42
CA ALA A 136 -8.65 -14.20 -11.81
C ALA A 136 -10.08 -14.63 -11.45
N THR A 137 -10.41 -15.92 -11.58
CA THR A 137 -11.76 -16.43 -11.37
C THR A 137 -12.18 -16.32 -9.91
N ASP A 138 -11.35 -16.80 -8.99
CA ASP A 138 -11.71 -16.86 -7.58
C ASP A 138 -11.65 -15.48 -6.94
N CYS A 139 -10.62 -14.68 -7.24
CA CYS A 139 -10.57 -13.28 -6.85
C CYS A 139 -11.79 -12.49 -7.36
N ARG A 140 -12.22 -12.69 -8.61
CA ARG A 140 -13.44 -12.02 -9.13
C ARG A 140 -14.70 -12.49 -8.41
N MET A 141 -14.77 -13.75 -8.01
CA MET A 141 -15.91 -14.28 -7.26
C MET A 141 -15.94 -13.72 -5.83
N ALA A 142 -14.82 -13.76 -5.12
CA ALA A 142 -14.69 -13.19 -3.77
C ALA A 142 -14.99 -11.69 -3.76
N TYR A 143 -14.49 -10.94 -4.75
CA TYR A 143 -14.75 -9.50 -4.87
C TYR A 143 -16.24 -9.20 -5.06
N LYS A 144 -16.94 -9.95 -5.91
CA LYS A 144 -18.39 -9.80 -6.13
C LYS A 144 -19.23 -10.12 -4.90
N LYS A 145 -18.76 -11.02 -4.04
CA LYS A 145 -19.40 -11.33 -2.76
C LYS A 145 -19.12 -10.27 -1.69
N GLY A 146 -18.18 -9.35 -1.94
CA GLY A 146 -17.70 -8.38 -0.95
C GLY A 146 -16.79 -9.01 0.11
N GLU A 147 -16.21 -10.17 -0.17
CA GLU A 147 -15.28 -10.87 0.73
C GLU A 147 -13.85 -10.34 0.59
N ILE A 148 -13.51 -9.73 -0.53
CA ILE A 148 -12.25 -9.01 -0.72
C ILE A 148 -12.50 -7.63 -1.32
N SER A 149 -11.60 -6.70 -1.03
CA SER A 149 -11.46 -5.39 -1.66
C SER A 149 -10.11 -5.26 -2.32
N TRP A 150 -10.04 -4.39 -3.32
CA TRP A 150 -8.78 -4.01 -3.94
C TRP A 150 -7.97 -3.14 -2.96
N ARG A 151 -6.68 -3.46 -2.73
CA ARG A 151 -5.83 -2.73 -1.76
C ARG A 151 -5.65 -1.25 -2.09
N MET A 152 -5.77 -0.86 -3.36
CA MET A 152 -5.65 0.55 -3.72
C MET A 152 -6.90 1.33 -3.31
N GLY A 153 -6.69 2.31 -2.43
CA GLY A 153 -7.53 3.50 -2.36
C GLY A 153 -7.70 4.14 -3.75
N ALA A 154 -8.85 4.78 -3.98
CA ALA A 154 -9.43 5.01 -5.30
C ALA A 154 -8.51 5.69 -6.35
N ILE A 155 -8.28 5.00 -7.47
CA ILE A 155 -8.19 5.66 -8.78
C ILE A 155 -9.62 5.87 -9.32
N ALA A 156 -10.27 6.91 -8.79
CA ALA A 156 -11.48 7.50 -9.33
C ALA A 156 -11.14 8.32 -10.60
N PRO A 157 -12.08 8.56 -11.53
CA PRO A 157 -11.78 8.88 -12.92
C PRO A 157 -10.96 10.15 -13.11
N LEU A 158 -9.86 10.01 -13.86
CA LEU A 158 -9.20 11.04 -14.66
C LEU A 158 -10.13 11.63 -15.77
N LEU A 159 -11.39 11.94 -15.45
CA LEU A 159 -12.33 12.62 -16.34
C LEU A 159 -12.93 13.92 -15.76
N THR A 160 -12.47 14.41 -14.61
CA THR A 160 -12.79 15.78 -14.19
C THR A 160 -11.80 16.83 -14.71
N ALA A 161 -10.72 16.42 -15.38
CA ALA A 161 -9.80 17.35 -16.08
C ALA A 161 -10.32 17.87 -17.44
N ALA A 162 -11.58 17.58 -17.81
CA ALA A 162 -12.18 18.04 -19.06
C ALA A 162 -13.23 19.16 -18.91
N ASN A 163 -13.46 19.73 -17.72
CA ASN A 163 -14.51 20.74 -17.51
C ASN A 163 -14.08 21.96 -16.67
N TYR A 164 -12.86 22.47 -16.87
CA TYR A 164 -12.51 23.84 -16.51
C TYR A 164 -11.64 24.47 -17.61
N ALA A 165 -12.29 24.74 -18.75
CA ALA A 165 -11.90 25.75 -19.72
C ALA A 165 -13.06 26.77 -19.84
#